data_AF-A0A4U6D3Q1-F1
#
_entry.id   AF-A0A4U6D3Q1-F1
#
_cell.length_a   1.000
_cell.length_b   1.000
_cell.length_c   1.000
_cell.angle_alpha   90.00
_cell.angle_beta   90.00
_cell.angle_gamma   90.00
#
_symmetry.space_group_name_H-M   'P 1'
#
loop_
_entity.id
_entity.type
_entity.pdbx_description
1 polymer ?
#
loop_
_entity_poly.entity_id
_entity_poly.type
_entity_poly.pdbx_seq_one_letter_code
_entity_poly.pdbx_strand_id
1 'polypeptide(L)'
;MEQPLASNEITSNRIAKELNEWKAREQRFEKLFSPDILKDKAFLKEKLGFYEHLQNKYSRSNVPEEKMTLIILARQNDLLRKQVYPNLWMRLLQRVLAPFREKQAERQTTISSDRNLSDLKEAVAKAGFETDGSKLAQHIKQGQREFSLPLSYYISENQKMDINLSFAKDASGAYRFEKYQAALTDTNKPQESKKQIFASDDQISASQAQNLLSGRAIKIETFDINAGSKSKWIQLDFNDQDPSGNHKLKEFHKDYGFDLQKAVSQLGVKENLTAKDQQVLLDALSRGEKPQVTIMREGKEVNLSIEANPQYKTLNVYDEHQKKISIAQALSGPEKPALKITEPTPQVIEQKSKRNGQKVR
;
A
#
# COMPACT_ATOMS: atom_id res chain seq x y z
N MET A 1 7.16 -39.92 -61.41
CA MET A 1 6.38 -38.71 -61.75
C MET A 1 6.23 -37.92 -60.47
N GLU A 2 6.74 -36.70 -60.52
CA GLU A 2 7.22 -35.88 -59.41
C GLU A 2 6.09 -35.28 -58.57
N GLN A 3 6.34 -35.15 -57.27
CA GLN A 3 5.59 -34.26 -56.38
C GLN A 3 6.04 -32.81 -56.59
N PRO A 4 5.13 -31.81 -56.58
CA PRO A 4 5.55 -30.42 -56.60
C PRO A 4 5.91 -29.95 -55.18
N LEU A 5 7.18 -29.55 -55.03
CA LEU A 5 7.72 -28.87 -53.85
C LEU A 5 7.14 -27.45 -53.76
N ALA A 6 6.52 -27.15 -52.61
CA ALA A 6 6.25 -25.79 -52.17
C ALA A 6 7.55 -25.14 -51.68
N SER A 7 7.93 -24.02 -52.27
CA SER A 7 9.01 -23.14 -51.77
C SER A 7 8.51 -21.69 -51.68
N ASN A 8 7.70 -21.41 -50.65
CA ASN A 8 7.41 -20.06 -50.19
C ASN A 8 8.41 -19.68 -49.07
N GLU A 9 9.59 -19.21 -49.44
CA GLU A 9 10.43 -18.38 -48.57
C GLU A 9 10.96 -17.19 -49.37
N ILE A 10 10.09 -16.22 -49.62
CA ILE A 10 10.52 -14.86 -49.97
C ILE A 10 11.01 -14.24 -48.66
N THR A 11 12.31 -14.03 -48.56
CA THR A 11 12.98 -13.31 -47.48
C THR A 11 12.21 -12.05 -47.08
N SER A 12 11.61 -12.05 -45.89
CA SER A 12 10.84 -10.91 -45.38
C SER A 12 11.76 -9.70 -45.18
N ASN A 13 11.67 -8.71 -46.06
CA ASN A 13 12.43 -7.47 -45.96
C ASN A 13 11.95 -6.65 -44.75
N ARG A 14 12.74 -6.66 -43.68
CA ARG A 14 12.34 -6.09 -42.37
C ARG A 14 12.23 -4.58 -42.44
N ILE A 15 13.11 -3.93 -43.20
CA ILE A 15 13.07 -2.48 -43.43
C ILE A 15 11.78 -2.12 -44.17
N ALA A 16 11.38 -2.90 -45.18
CA ALA A 16 10.15 -2.68 -45.92
C ALA A 16 8.91 -2.79 -45.03
N LYS A 17 8.89 -3.73 -44.07
CA LYS A 17 7.79 -3.84 -43.09
C LYS A 17 7.67 -2.58 -42.23
N GLU A 18 8.77 -2.10 -41.65
CA GLU A 18 8.74 -0.90 -40.80
C GLU A 18 8.42 0.37 -41.61
N LEU A 19 8.87 0.46 -42.87
CA LEU A 19 8.47 1.54 -43.77
C LEU A 19 6.96 1.51 -44.10
N ASN A 20 6.37 0.33 -44.24
CA ASN A 20 4.94 0.18 -44.47
C ASN A 20 4.13 0.56 -43.22
N GLU A 21 4.60 0.22 -42.02
CA GLU A 21 3.99 0.65 -40.75
C GLU A 21 4.03 2.18 -40.62
N TRP A 22 5.16 2.80 -40.98
CA TRP A 22 5.29 4.25 -41.01
C TRP A 22 4.34 4.87 -42.04
N LYS A 23 4.26 4.34 -43.25
CA LYS A 23 3.32 4.81 -44.29
C LYS A 23 1.86 4.72 -43.81
N ALA A 24 1.50 3.67 -43.10
CA ALA A 24 0.18 3.55 -42.49
C ALA A 24 -0.05 4.62 -41.40
N ARG A 25 0.98 4.99 -40.64
CA ARG A 25 0.93 6.13 -39.70
C ARG A 25 0.70 7.45 -40.45
N GLU A 26 1.40 7.72 -41.55
CA GLU A 26 1.19 8.94 -42.35
C GLU A 26 -0.28 9.06 -42.80
N GLN A 27 -0.84 7.98 -43.37
CA GLN A 27 -2.24 7.94 -43.82
C GLN A 27 -3.24 8.18 -42.69
N ARG A 28 -2.95 7.71 -41.47
CA ARG A 28 -3.81 7.99 -40.31
C ARG A 28 -3.76 9.47 -39.92
N PHE A 29 -2.57 10.08 -39.94
CA PHE A 29 -2.41 11.49 -39.62
C PHE A 29 -3.07 12.40 -40.66
N GLU A 30 -2.95 12.08 -41.96
CA GLU A 30 -3.68 12.77 -43.03
C GLU A 30 -5.19 12.77 -42.80
N LYS A 31 -5.75 11.61 -42.40
CA LYS A 31 -7.19 11.47 -42.10
C LYS A 31 -7.65 12.27 -40.88
N LEU A 32 -6.78 12.42 -39.87
CA LEU A 32 -7.13 13.07 -38.60
C LEU A 32 -6.97 14.60 -38.64
N PHE A 33 -6.00 15.13 -39.40
CA PHE A 33 -5.59 16.53 -39.29
C PHE A 33 -5.54 17.29 -40.63
N SER A 34 -5.89 16.64 -41.75
CA SER A 34 -5.77 17.08 -43.16
C SER A 34 -4.42 16.75 -43.83
N PRO A 35 -4.34 16.67 -45.17
CA PRO A 35 -3.11 16.31 -45.90
C PRO A 35 -1.92 17.25 -45.69
N ASP A 36 -2.18 18.51 -45.33
CA ASP A 36 -1.12 19.50 -45.11
C ASP A 36 -0.30 19.21 -43.84
N ILE A 37 -0.79 18.39 -42.92
CA ILE A 37 -0.04 17.96 -41.73
C ILE A 37 1.26 17.24 -42.11
N LEU A 38 1.32 16.56 -43.26
CA LEU A 38 2.54 15.88 -43.70
C LEU A 38 3.66 16.85 -44.10
N LYS A 39 3.32 18.11 -44.40
CA LYS A 39 4.27 19.18 -44.71
C LYS A 39 4.66 19.97 -43.46
N ASP A 40 3.99 19.75 -42.33
CA ASP A 40 4.27 20.44 -41.08
C ASP A 40 5.68 20.14 -40.58
N LYS A 41 6.34 21.17 -40.01
CA LYS A 41 7.73 21.07 -39.59
C LYS A 41 7.93 20.09 -38.43
N ALA A 42 6.96 19.93 -37.52
CA ALA A 42 7.05 18.97 -36.44
C ALA A 42 6.86 17.54 -36.98
N PHE A 43 5.93 17.33 -37.90
CA PHE A 43 5.74 16.05 -38.55
C PHE A 43 6.97 15.61 -39.35
N LEU A 44 7.57 16.52 -40.14
CA LEU A 44 8.79 16.25 -40.89
C LEU A 44 10.00 15.95 -40.00
N LYS A 45 10.07 16.55 -38.80
CA LYS A 45 11.10 16.20 -37.79
C LYS A 45 10.94 14.78 -37.28
N GLU A 46 9.71 14.37 -36.95
CA GLU A 46 9.42 13.01 -36.50
C GLU A 46 9.75 11.98 -37.58
N LYS A 47 9.34 12.27 -38.83
CA LYS A 47 9.66 11.44 -40.01
C LYS A 47 11.16 11.27 -40.20
N LEU A 48 11.91 12.37 -40.09
CA LEU A 48 13.36 12.36 -40.16
C LEU A 48 13.97 11.48 -39.04
N GLY A 49 13.50 11.63 -37.80
CA GLY A 49 13.99 10.83 -36.67
C GLY A 49 13.73 9.33 -36.85
N PHE A 50 12.55 8.96 -37.36
CA PHE A 50 12.22 7.57 -37.67
C PHE A 50 13.16 6.98 -38.73
N TYR A 51 13.44 7.71 -39.81
CA TYR A 51 14.37 7.23 -40.84
C TYR A 51 15.82 7.16 -40.33
N GLU A 52 16.28 8.11 -39.51
CA GLU A 52 17.59 8.04 -38.84
C GLU A 52 17.70 6.79 -37.94
N HIS A 53 16.64 6.47 -37.19
CA HIS A 53 16.58 5.26 -36.38
C HIS A 53 16.67 3.98 -37.23
N LEU A 54 15.91 3.88 -38.32
CA LEU A 54 15.99 2.74 -39.24
C LEU A 54 17.40 2.54 -39.79
N GLN A 55 18.05 3.62 -40.21
CA GLN A 55 19.41 3.54 -40.73
C GLN A 55 20.41 3.04 -39.69
N ASN A 56 20.30 3.52 -38.45
CA ASN A 56 21.17 3.09 -37.37
C ASN A 56 20.92 1.62 -37.01
N LYS A 57 19.66 1.25 -36.81
CA LYS A 57 19.20 -0.10 -36.44
C LYS A 57 19.65 -1.16 -37.43
N TYR A 58 19.61 -0.86 -38.73
CA TYR A 58 19.96 -1.80 -39.81
C TYR A 58 21.31 -1.52 -40.47
N SER A 59 22.13 -0.62 -39.91
CA SER A 59 23.43 -0.20 -40.48
C SER A 59 24.39 -1.34 -40.80
N ARG A 60 24.26 -2.49 -40.12
CA ARG A 60 25.08 -3.70 -40.29
C ARG A 60 24.38 -4.82 -41.07
N SER A 61 23.27 -4.53 -41.77
CA SER A 61 22.59 -5.57 -42.54
C SER A 61 23.44 -6.10 -43.68
N ASN A 62 23.48 -7.43 -43.83
CA ASN A 62 24.17 -8.13 -44.92
C ASN A 62 23.25 -8.48 -46.10
N VAL A 63 21.95 -8.18 -46.01
CA VAL A 63 20.97 -8.48 -47.06
C VAL A 63 21.07 -7.43 -48.18
N PRO A 64 21.27 -7.82 -49.46
CA PRO A 64 21.43 -6.88 -50.58
C PRO A 64 20.27 -5.88 -50.73
N GLU A 65 19.02 -6.35 -50.61
CA GLU A 65 17.84 -5.48 -50.71
C GLU A 65 17.74 -4.47 -49.57
N GLU A 66 18.10 -4.88 -48.35
CA GLU A 66 18.13 -3.99 -47.19
C GLU A 66 19.22 -2.91 -47.38
N LYS A 67 20.40 -3.28 -47.92
CA LYS A 67 21.46 -2.33 -48.27
C LYS A 67 21.00 -1.29 -49.30
N MET A 68 20.33 -1.73 -50.36
CA MET A 68 19.78 -0.82 -51.37
C MET A 68 18.75 0.14 -50.77
N THR A 69 17.87 -0.38 -49.91
CA THR A 69 16.86 0.43 -49.20
C THR A 69 17.51 1.46 -48.28
N LEU A 70 18.58 1.09 -47.56
CA LEU A 70 19.33 1.98 -46.68
C LEU A 70 20.01 3.13 -47.43
N ILE A 71 20.53 2.87 -48.64
CA ILE A 71 21.11 3.90 -49.52
C ILE A 71 20.04 4.91 -49.94
N ILE A 72 18.85 4.42 -50.33
CA ILE A 72 17.73 5.28 -50.72
C ILE A 72 17.26 6.11 -49.52
N LEU A 73 17.14 5.50 -48.34
CA LEU A 73 16.77 6.18 -47.10
C LEU A 73 17.79 7.27 -46.73
N ALA A 74 19.09 7.06 -46.97
CA ALA A 74 20.12 8.07 -46.69
C ALA A 74 19.88 9.33 -47.52
N ARG A 75 19.59 9.13 -48.81
CA ARG A 75 19.30 10.23 -49.72
C ARG A 75 18.03 10.97 -49.33
N GLN A 76 16.97 10.24 -48.96
CA GLN A 76 15.72 10.86 -48.49
C GLN A 76 15.92 11.63 -47.18
N ASN A 77 16.72 11.10 -46.26
CA ASN A 77 17.10 11.79 -45.04
C ASN A 77 17.79 13.11 -45.31
N ASP A 78 18.73 13.15 -46.26
CA ASP A 78 19.42 14.39 -46.59
C ASP A 78 18.49 15.44 -47.21
N LEU A 79 17.47 15.02 -47.96
CA LEU A 79 16.45 15.93 -48.48
C LEU A 79 15.53 16.45 -47.37
N LEU A 80 15.03 15.56 -46.51
CA LEU A 80 14.19 15.93 -45.36
C LEU A 80 14.94 16.83 -44.38
N ARG A 81 16.23 16.56 -44.13
CA ARG A 81 17.11 17.42 -43.33
C ARG A 81 17.21 18.82 -43.89
N LYS A 82 17.36 18.98 -45.22
CA LYS A 82 17.41 20.29 -45.88
C LYS A 82 16.06 21.03 -45.76
N GLN A 83 14.95 20.30 -45.84
CA GLN A 83 13.60 20.87 -45.72
C GLN A 83 13.30 21.34 -44.28
N VAL A 84 13.69 20.56 -43.27
CA VAL A 84 13.43 20.87 -41.85
C VAL A 84 14.43 21.88 -41.28
N TYR A 85 15.68 21.86 -41.76
CA TYR A 85 16.78 22.70 -41.30
C TYR A 85 17.49 23.38 -42.49
N PRO A 86 16.88 24.44 -43.07
CA PRO A 86 17.45 25.13 -44.24
C PRO A 86 18.83 25.74 -43.95
N ASN A 87 19.09 26.18 -42.71
CA ASN A 87 20.36 26.80 -42.31
C ASN A 87 21.47 25.75 -42.05
N LEU A 88 22.63 25.92 -42.72
CA LEU A 88 23.80 25.05 -42.60
C LEU A 88 24.32 24.90 -41.16
N TRP A 89 24.31 25.98 -40.39
CA TRP A 89 24.76 25.99 -39.00
C TRP A 89 23.84 25.18 -38.05
N MET A 90 22.53 25.18 -38.27
CA MET A 90 21.59 24.37 -37.49
C MET A 90 21.73 22.86 -37.81
N ARG A 91 22.10 22.52 -39.05
CA ARG A 91 22.41 21.13 -39.47
C ARG A 91 23.67 20.59 -38.80
N LEU A 92 24.70 21.43 -38.65
CA LEU A 92 25.91 21.09 -37.91
C LEU A 92 25.63 20.96 -36.42
N LEU A 93 24.89 21.90 -35.82
CA LEU A 93 24.51 21.87 -34.41
C LEU A 93 23.72 20.60 -34.04
N GLN A 94 22.78 20.17 -34.90
CA GLN A 94 22.02 18.94 -34.70
C GLN A 94 22.90 17.69 -34.76
N ARG A 95 23.87 17.61 -35.69
CA ARG A 95 24.80 16.48 -35.82
C ARG A 95 25.71 16.34 -34.59
N VAL A 96 26.10 17.45 -33.97
CA VAL A 96 26.88 17.47 -32.73
C VAL A 96 26.01 17.13 -31.50
N LEU A 97 24.74 17.54 -31.49
CA LEU A 97 23.82 17.31 -30.36
C LEU A 97 23.05 15.98 -30.41
N ALA A 98 23.00 15.29 -31.55
CA ALA A 98 22.38 13.97 -31.71
C ALA A 98 22.85 12.92 -30.66
N PRO A 99 24.16 12.70 -30.44
CA PRO A 99 24.62 11.78 -29.38
C PRO A 99 24.40 12.31 -27.96
N PHE A 100 24.11 13.61 -27.78
CA PHE A 100 23.76 14.21 -26.48
C PHE A 100 22.28 14.02 -26.12
N ARG A 101 21.38 13.97 -27.11
CA ARG A 101 19.94 13.74 -26.90
C ARG A 101 19.63 12.31 -26.45
N GLU A 102 20.28 11.31 -27.04
CA GLU A 102 20.15 9.91 -26.61
C GLU A 102 20.73 9.71 -25.19
N LYS A 103 21.91 10.30 -24.90
CA LYS A 103 22.49 10.27 -23.53
C LYS A 103 21.68 11.04 -22.49
N GLN A 104 20.91 12.06 -22.89
CA GLN A 104 20.03 12.78 -21.97
C GLN A 104 18.75 11.98 -21.66
N ALA A 105 18.15 11.28 -22.61
CA ALA A 105 16.98 10.43 -22.35
C ALA A 105 17.32 9.29 -21.37
N GLU A 106 18.48 8.62 -21.55
CA GLU A 106 18.95 7.56 -20.64
C GLU A 106 19.35 8.10 -19.24
N ARG A 107 19.94 9.30 -19.18
CA ARG A 107 20.25 9.96 -17.89
C ARG A 107 18.98 10.44 -17.19
N GLN A 108 17.97 10.89 -17.93
CA GLN A 108 16.72 11.37 -17.37
C GLN A 108 15.87 10.22 -16.83
N THR A 109 15.86 9.05 -17.48
CA THR A 109 15.26 7.82 -16.93
C THR A 109 16.01 7.26 -15.74
N THR A 110 17.35 7.38 -15.69
CA THR A 110 18.15 6.89 -14.55
C THR A 110 17.97 7.81 -13.33
N ILE A 111 18.05 9.14 -13.51
CA ILE A 111 17.83 10.12 -12.43
C ILE A 111 16.38 10.05 -11.91
N SER A 112 15.38 9.84 -12.79
CA SER A 112 13.99 9.66 -12.35
C SER A 112 13.77 8.32 -11.63
N SER A 113 14.46 7.25 -12.04
CA SER A 113 14.38 5.94 -11.37
C SER A 113 15.06 5.96 -10.00
N ASP A 114 16.20 6.65 -9.87
CA ASP A 114 16.90 6.80 -8.58
C ASP A 114 16.08 7.63 -7.59
N ARG A 115 15.47 8.72 -8.06
CA ARG A 115 14.53 9.52 -7.24
C ARG A 115 13.30 8.69 -6.86
N ASN A 116 12.68 7.99 -7.82
CA ASN A 116 11.51 7.17 -7.51
C ASN A 116 11.81 6.06 -6.52
N LEU A 117 12.99 5.42 -6.60
CA LEU A 117 13.44 4.46 -5.60
C LEU A 117 13.61 5.10 -4.22
N SER A 118 14.17 6.31 -4.14
CA SER A 118 14.30 7.05 -2.88
C SER A 118 12.94 7.37 -2.27
N ASP A 119 12.02 7.89 -3.08
CA ASP A 119 10.66 8.23 -2.65
C ASP A 119 9.91 7.00 -2.13
N LEU A 120 10.05 5.85 -2.81
CA LEU A 120 9.46 4.59 -2.38
C LEU A 120 10.04 4.12 -1.05
N LYS A 121 11.38 4.16 -0.89
CA LYS A 121 12.01 3.80 0.38
C LYS A 121 11.52 4.67 1.52
N GLU A 122 11.39 5.97 1.29
CA GLU A 122 10.91 6.90 2.31
C GLU A 122 9.44 6.64 2.65
N ALA A 123 8.56 6.44 1.66
CA ALA A 123 7.15 6.15 1.88
C ALA A 123 6.95 4.85 2.67
N VAL A 124 7.72 3.81 2.32
CA VAL A 124 7.66 2.51 2.98
C VAL A 124 8.24 2.58 4.40
N ALA A 125 9.33 3.33 4.60
CA ALA A 125 9.91 3.58 5.92
C ALA A 125 8.97 4.38 6.82
N LYS A 126 8.27 5.39 6.28
CA LYS A 126 7.23 6.15 7.01
C LYS A 126 6.07 5.25 7.46
N ALA A 127 5.73 4.24 6.67
CA ALA A 127 4.76 3.22 7.06
C ALA A 127 5.30 2.21 8.09
N GLY A 128 6.56 2.32 8.51
CA GLY A 128 7.17 1.47 9.53
C GLY A 128 7.74 0.16 8.99
N PHE A 129 8.01 0.07 7.69
CA PHE A 129 8.62 -1.10 7.07
C PHE A 129 10.04 -0.82 6.64
N GLU A 130 10.94 -1.74 6.96
CA GLU A 130 12.27 -1.76 6.38
C GLU A 130 12.25 -2.60 5.10
N THR A 131 12.65 -2.01 3.98
CA THR A 131 12.76 -2.74 2.71
C THR A 131 14.16 -2.75 2.16
N ASP A 132 14.54 -3.91 1.62
CA ASP A 132 15.74 -4.05 0.81
C ASP A 132 15.60 -3.25 -0.49
N GLY A 133 16.32 -2.13 -0.56
CA GLY A 133 16.35 -1.27 -1.73
C GLY A 133 16.77 -1.95 -3.02
N SER A 134 17.54 -3.05 -2.94
CA SER A 134 17.96 -3.79 -4.11
C SER A 134 16.80 -4.53 -4.77
N LYS A 135 15.89 -5.12 -3.97
CA LYS A 135 14.67 -5.79 -4.46
C LYS A 135 13.72 -4.80 -5.12
N LEU A 136 13.51 -3.64 -4.50
CA LEU A 136 12.72 -2.55 -5.09
C LEU A 136 13.33 -2.10 -6.44
N ALA A 137 14.64 -1.86 -6.49
CA ALA A 137 15.33 -1.47 -7.71
C ALA A 137 15.21 -2.54 -8.81
N GLN A 138 15.24 -3.82 -8.46
CA GLN A 138 15.05 -4.91 -9.40
C GLN A 138 13.65 -4.90 -10.02
N HIS A 139 12.59 -4.74 -9.22
CA HIS A 139 11.22 -4.66 -9.74
C HIS A 139 10.99 -3.43 -10.61
N ILE A 140 11.58 -2.28 -10.24
CA ILE A 140 11.54 -1.06 -11.06
C ILE A 140 12.21 -1.31 -12.42
N LYS A 141 13.38 -1.96 -12.44
CA LYS A 141 14.10 -2.31 -13.68
C LYS A 141 13.33 -3.30 -14.56
N GLN A 142 12.61 -4.25 -13.95
CA GLN A 142 11.76 -5.20 -14.68
C GLN A 142 10.54 -4.52 -15.33
N GLY A 143 10.14 -3.33 -14.86
CA GLY A 143 9.18 -2.47 -15.53
C GLY A 143 7.72 -2.93 -15.46
N GLN A 144 7.39 -3.91 -14.61
CA GLN A 144 6.03 -4.42 -14.39
C GLN A 144 5.07 -3.29 -13.97
N ARG A 145 3.79 -3.35 -14.36
CA ARG A 145 2.82 -2.29 -14.02
C ARG A 145 2.57 -2.20 -12.50
N GLU A 146 2.57 -3.34 -11.84
CA GLU A 146 2.39 -3.50 -10.40
C GLU A 146 3.26 -4.66 -9.92
N PHE A 147 3.65 -4.62 -8.64
CA PHE A 147 4.35 -5.72 -7.99
C PHE A 147 4.05 -5.70 -6.48
N SER A 148 4.44 -6.76 -5.77
CA SER A 148 4.30 -6.81 -4.32
C SER A 148 5.54 -7.39 -3.64
N LEU A 149 5.80 -6.93 -2.41
CA LEU A 149 6.90 -7.40 -1.58
C LEU A 149 6.36 -8.04 -0.30
N PRO A 150 6.50 -9.38 -0.15
CA PRO A 150 6.13 -10.06 1.08
C PRO A 150 7.20 -9.86 2.16
N LEU A 151 6.75 -9.63 3.39
CA LEU A 151 7.53 -9.54 4.61
C LEU A 151 6.88 -10.45 5.65
N SER A 152 7.69 -11.09 6.49
CA SER A 152 7.20 -11.97 7.54
C SER A 152 8.13 -11.91 8.74
N TYR A 153 7.57 -11.72 9.93
CA TYR A 153 8.33 -11.71 11.18
C TYR A 153 7.49 -12.23 12.35
N TYR A 154 8.18 -12.69 13.39
CA TYR A 154 7.54 -13.11 14.64
C TYR A 154 7.46 -11.91 15.60
N ILE A 155 6.28 -11.68 16.16
CA ILE A 155 6.03 -10.68 17.21
C ILE A 155 6.38 -11.28 18.58
N SER A 156 6.07 -12.56 18.76
CA SER A 156 6.38 -13.37 19.93
C SER A 156 6.54 -14.83 19.50
N GLU A 157 6.86 -15.73 20.44
CA GLU A 157 6.99 -17.17 20.16
C GLU A 157 5.78 -17.76 19.44
N ASN A 158 4.58 -17.25 19.76
CA ASN A 158 3.32 -17.77 19.25
C ASN A 158 2.56 -16.82 18.32
N GLN A 159 3.14 -15.66 17.98
CA GLN A 159 2.47 -14.69 17.10
C GLN A 159 3.35 -14.33 15.93
N LYS A 160 2.80 -14.50 14.73
CA LYS A 160 3.46 -14.20 13.47
C LYS A 160 2.69 -13.12 12.71
N MET A 161 3.43 -12.19 12.14
CA MET A 161 2.90 -11.15 11.25
C MET A 161 3.37 -11.43 9.82
N ASP A 162 2.42 -11.54 8.90
CA ASP A 162 2.67 -11.61 7.46
C ASP A 162 2.16 -10.34 6.80
N ILE A 163 3.02 -9.68 6.02
CA ILE A 163 2.73 -8.39 5.38
C ILE A 163 3.04 -8.48 3.90
N ASN A 164 2.17 -7.94 3.05
CA ASN A 164 2.41 -7.84 1.62
C ASN A 164 2.25 -6.38 1.19
N LEU A 165 3.36 -5.74 0.86
CA LEU A 165 3.40 -4.34 0.38
C LEU A 165 3.07 -4.33 -1.11
N SER A 166 2.12 -3.51 -1.55
CA SER A 166 1.71 -3.41 -2.96
C SER A 166 2.14 -2.08 -3.58
N PHE A 167 2.75 -2.18 -4.77
CA PHE A 167 3.27 -1.05 -5.51
C PHE A 167 2.70 -1.03 -6.93
N ALA A 168 2.38 0.15 -7.45
CA ALA A 168 1.87 0.31 -8.81
C ALA A 168 2.43 1.57 -9.48
N LYS A 169 2.49 1.56 -10.82
CA LYS A 169 2.81 2.77 -11.60
C LYS A 169 1.62 3.73 -11.62
N ASP A 170 1.89 4.99 -11.32
CA ASP A 170 0.95 6.09 -11.53
C ASP A 170 0.89 6.49 -13.02
N ALA A 171 0.05 7.48 -13.34
CA ALA A 171 -0.12 7.98 -14.71
C ALA A 171 1.16 8.59 -15.31
N SER A 172 2.11 9.02 -14.48
CA SER A 172 3.43 9.52 -14.91
C SER A 172 4.44 8.40 -15.16
N GLY A 173 4.08 7.15 -14.83
CA GLY A 173 4.94 5.98 -14.93
C GLY A 173 5.85 5.78 -13.71
N ALA A 174 5.73 6.61 -12.67
CA ALA A 174 6.46 6.46 -11.42
C ALA A 174 5.76 5.43 -10.52
N TYR A 175 6.53 4.61 -9.81
CA TYR A 175 5.96 3.67 -8.87
C TYR A 175 5.57 4.36 -7.56
N ARG A 176 4.43 3.97 -7.01
CA ARG A 176 3.89 4.43 -5.72
C ARG A 176 3.64 3.24 -4.81
N PHE A 177 3.76 3.48 -3.51
CA PHE A 177 3.31 2.54 -2.49
C PHE A 177 1.82 2.78 -2.26
N GLU A 178 0.98 1.83 -2.66
CA GLU A 178 -0.48 2.03 -2.72
C GLU A 178 -1.19 1.56 -1.46
N LYS A 179 -0.79 0.37 -0.98
CA LYS A 179 -1.45 -0.31 0.12
C LYS A 179 -0.57 -1.44 0.64
N TYR A 180 -0.92 -1.97 1.80
CA TYR A 180 -0.38 -3.22 2.26
C TYR A 180 -1.46 -4.08 2.90
N GLN A 181 -1.33 -5.40 2.71
CA GLN A 181 -2.13 -6.37 3.45
C GLN A 181 -1.32 -6.84 4.65
N ALA A 182 -1.93 -6.85 5.82
CA ALA A 182 -1.36 -7.39 7.04
C ALA A 182 -2.20 -8.56 7.55
N ALA A 183 -1.53 -9.59 8.07
CA ALA A 183 -2.13 -10.77 8.65
C ALA A 183 -1.45 -11.13 9.96
N LEU A 184 -2.21 -11.16 11.06
CA LEU A 184 -1.76 -11.58 12.38
C LEU A 184 -2.25 -13.00 12.64
N THR A 185 -1.32 -13.92 12.90
CA THR A 185 -1.61 -15.34 13.07
C THR A 185 -1.04 -15.84 14.39
N ASP A 186 -1.87 -16.51 15.20
CA ASP A 186 -1.40 -17.31 16.33
C ASP A 186 -0.92 -18.66 15.79
N THR A 187 0.34 -19.03 16.07
CA THR A 187 0.93 -20.27 15.56
C THR A 187 0.28 -21.52 16.12
N ASN A 188 -0.33 -21.44 17.31
CA ASN A 188 -1.11 -22.53 17.90
C ASN A 188 -2.51 -22.64 17.30
N LYS A 189 -3.01 -21.55 16.70
CA LYS A 189 -4.34 -21.45 16.11
C LYS A 189 -4.29 -20.75 14.74
N PRO A 190 -3.61 -21.35 13.75
CA PRO A 190 -3.38 -20.69 12.45
C PRO A 190 -4.68 -20.41 11.68
N GLN A 191 -5.75 -21.16 11.97
CA GLN A 191 -7.07 -20.97 11.36
C GLN A 191 -7.78 -19.69 11.83
N GLU A 192 -7.36 -19.09 12.94
CA GLU A 192 -7.92 -17.84 13.48
C GLU A 192 -7.16 -16.59 13.00
N SER A 193 -6.41 -16.71 11.89
CA SER A 193 -5.62 -15.62 11.31
C SER A 193 -6.51 -14.42 10.94
N LYS A 194 -6.18 -13.24 11.48
CA LYS A 194 -6.89 -11.99 11.24
C LYS A 194 -6.16 -11.20 10.17
N LYS A 195 -6.89 -10.70 9.17
CA LYS A 195 -6.31 -10.03 8.00
C LYS A 195 -7.01 -8.71 7.75
N GLN A 196 -6.24 -7.72 7.30
CA GLN A 196 -6.77 -6.42 6.91
C GLN A 196 -5.88 -5.80 5.82
N ILE A 197 -6.49 -5.12 4.87
CA ILE A 197 -5.81 -4.28 3.88
C ILE A 197 -5.89 -2.83 4.35
N PHE A 198 -4.75 -2.14 4.34
CA PHE A 198 -4.61 -0.74 4.69
C PHE A 198 -4.10 0.04 3.48
N ALA A 199 -4.75 1.16 3.14
CA ALA A 199 -4.23 2.05 2.11
C ALA A 199 -3.03 2.84 2.67
N SER A 200 -2.05 3.16 1.82
CA SER A 200 -0.91 3.98 2.24
C SER A 200 -1.35 5.39 2.66
N ASP A 201 -2.39 5.92 2.02
CA ASP A 201 -2.99 7.22 2.30
C ASP A 201 -3.63 7.31 3.70
N ASP A 202 -4.01 6.17 4.30
CA ASP A 202 -4.53 6.12 5.67
C ASP A 202 -3.43 6.39 6.71
N GLN A 203 -2.15 6.34 6.31
CA GLN A 203 -0.97 6.55 7.15
C GLN A 203 -0.91 5.65 8.40
N ILE A 204 -1.55 4.48 8.32
CA ILE A 204 -1.49 3.47 9.38
C ILE A 204 -0.14 2.76 9.27
N SER A 205 0.67 2.84 10.32
CA SER A 205 1.97 2.18 10.38
C SER A 205 1.85 0.66 10.63
N ALA A 206 2.92 -0.08 10.40
CA ALA A 206 3.03 -1.51 10.70
C ALA A 206 2.63 -1.85 12.15
N SER A 207 3.11 -1.06 13.12
CA SER A 207 2.81 -1.27 14.54
C SER A 207 1.35 -0.96 14.86
N GLN A 208 0.78 0.10 14.26
CA GLN A 208 -0.64 0.41 14.41
C GLN A 208 -1.53 -0.66 13.78
N ALA A 209 -1.19 -1.17 12.60
CA ALA A 209 -1.89 -2.29 11.96
C ALA A 209 -1.86 -3.55 12.82
N GLN A 210 -0.71 -3.88 13.42
CA GLN A 210 -0.61 -4.97 14.40
C GLN A 210 -1.55 -4.74 15.59
N ASN A 211 -1.60 -3.51 16.11
CA ASN A 211 -2.46 -3.16 17.24
C ASN A 211 -3.95 -3.33 16.87
N LEU A 212 -4.36 -2.85 15.69
CA LEU A 212 -5.70 -3.04 15.13
C LEU A 212 -6.06 -4.52 14.98
N LEU A 213 -5.18 -5.34 14.40
CA LEU A 213 -5.39 -6.78 14.24
C LEU A 213 -5.41 -7.54 15.59
N SER A 214 -4.73 -7.00 16.60
CA SER A 214 -4.84 -7.48 17.99
C SER A 214 -6.19 -7.13 18.64
N GLY A 215 -7.02 -6.31 17.98
CA GLY A 215 -8.30 -5.81 18.50
C GLY A 215 -8.18 -4.54 19.35
N ARG A 216 -7.01 -3.88 19.34
CA ARG A 216 -6.81 -2.61 20.07
C ARG A 216 -7.24 -1.43 19.21
N ALA A 217 -7.62 -0.34 19.87
CA ALA A 217 -7.97 0.91 19.20
C ALA A 217 -6.74 1.79 19.01
N ILE A 218 -6.69 2.53 17.90
CA ILE A 218 -5.67 3.54 17.64
C ILE A 218 -6.33 4.89 17.41
N LYS A 219 -5.62 5.98 17.70
CA LYS A 219 -6.00 7.33 17.36
C LYS A 219 -5.30 7.72 16.05
N ILE A 220 -6.08 8.18 15.09
CA ILE A 220 -5.57 8.74 13.83
C ILE A 220 -5.90 10.22 13.75
N GLU A 221 -5.02 10.96 13.11
CA GLU A 221 -5.17 12.39 12.84
C GLU A 221 -5.30 12.59 11.33
N THR A 222 -6.35 13.28 10.93
CA THR A 222 -6.64 13.62 9.54
C THR A 222 -6.61 15.13 9.41
N PHE A 223 -5.85 15.63 8.45
CA PHE A 223 -5.83 17.06 8.17
C PHE A 223 -6.89 17.40 7.12
N ASP A 224 -7.75 18.35 7.47
CA ASP A 224 -8.72 18.95 6.54
C ASP A 224 -8.31 20.41 6.32
N ILE A 225 -8.11 20.81 5.07
CA ILE A 225 -7.71 22.18 4.71
C ILE A 225 -8.69 23.26 5.21
N ASN A 226 -9.97 22.91 5.36
CA ASN A 226 -11.03 23.85 5.77
C ASN A 226 -11.34 23.75 7.27
N ALA A 227 -11.16 22.57 7.86
CA ALA A 227 -11.57 22.30 9.24
C ALA A 227 -10.38 22.06 10.21
N GLY A 228 -9.14 22.16 9.71
CA GLY A 228 -7.93 21.88 10.48
C GLY A 228 -7.73 20.39 10.78
N SER A 229 -6.80 20.09 11.69
CA SER A 229 -6.56 18.72 12.13
C SER A 229 -7.76 18.19 12.93
N LYS A 230 -8.40 17.15 12.41
CA LYS A 230 -9.38 16.33 13.15
C LYS A 230 -8.69 15.06 13.63
N SER A 231 -9.10 14.56 14.78
CA SER A 231 -8.67 13.24 15.25
C SER A 231 -9.86 12.39 15.63
N LYS A 232 -9.71 11.08 15.42
CA LYS A 232 -10.69 10.07 15.80
C LYS A 232 -9.97 8.81 16.26
N TRP A 233 -10.63 8.04 17.11
CA TRP A 233 -10.20 6.68 17.40
C TRP A 233 -10.84 5.72 16.42
N ILE A 234 -10.09 4.70 16.02
CA ILE A 234 -10.57 3.62 15.17
C ILE A 234 -10.23 2.25 15.77
N GLN A 235 -11.08 1.26 15.51
CA GLN A 235 -10.90 -0.13 15.92
C GLN A 235 -11.55 -1.06 14.89
N LEU A 236 -10.97 -2.22 14.61
CA LEU A 236 -11.60 -3.22 13.73
C LEU A 236 -12.81 -3.87 14.41
N ASP A 237 -13.90 -4.04 13.67
CA ASP A 237 -15.01 -4.89 14.05
C ASP A 237 -14.81 -6.30 13.46
N PHE A 238 -14.33 -7.22 14.28
CA PHE A 238 -14.13 -8.60 13.83
C PHE A 238 -15.43 -9.36 13.54
N ASN A 239 -16.60 -8.80 13.89
CA ASN A 239 -17.89 -9.42 13.63
C ASN A 239 -18.54 -8.93 12.32
N ASP A 240 -17.95 -7.93 11.66
CA ASP A 240 -18.51 -7.32 10.45
C ASP A 240 -17.40 -7.13 9.40
N GLN A 241 -17.51 -7.87 8.30
CA GLN A 241 -16.59 -7.79 7.16
C GLN A 241 -17.31 -7.21 5.94
N ASP A 242 -16.56 -6.43 5.17
CA ASP A 242 -16.99 -5.98 3.85
C ASP A 242 -16.92 -7.12 2.81
N PRO A 243 -17.48 -6.93 1.60
CA PRO A 243 -17.43 -7.95 0.54
C PRO A 243 -16.01 -8.34 0.08
N SER A 244 -15.00 -7.53 0.39
CA SER A 244 -13.58 -7.81 0.08
C SER A 244 -12.89 -8.59 1.20
N GLY A 245 -13.59 -8.90 2.30
CA GLY A 245 -13.07 -9.61 3.46
C GLY A 245 -12.33 -8.71 4.46
N ASN A 246 -12.34 -7.38 4.29
CA ASN A 246 -11.79 -6.47 5.29
C ASN A 246 -12.79 -6.27 6.42
N HIS A 247 -12.30 -6.20 7.65
CA HIS A 247 -13.12 -5.84 8.80
C HIS A 247 -13.51 -4.36 8.73
N LYS A 248 -14.77 -4.07 9.05
CA LYS A 248 -15.25 -2.68 9.14
C LYS A 248 -14.58 -1.97 10.31
N LEU A 249 -14.48 -0.65 10.19
CA LEU A 249 -13.92 0.21 11.24
C LEU A 249 -15.03 0.78 12.11
N LYS A 250 -14.90 0.61 13.42
CA LYS A 250 -15.61 1.43 14.41
C LYS A 250 -14.87 2.74 14.56
N GLU A 251 -15.59 3.84 14.47
CA GLU A 251 -15.02 5.18 14.62
C GLU A 251 -15.59 5.87 15.86
N PHE A 252 -14.70 6.46 16.67
CA PHE A 252 -15.07 7.25 17.84
C PHE A 252 -14.51 8.66 17.67
N HIS A 253 -15.36 9.56 17.19
CA HIS A 253 -15.03 10.97 17.02
C HIS A 253 -14.91 11.70 18.37
N LYS A 254 -14.37 12.91 18.36
CA LYS A 254 -14.20 13.75 19.56
C LYS A 254 -15.50 13.87 20.38
N ASP A 255 -16.64 14.05 19.72
CA ASP A 255 -17.95 14.22 20.36
C ASP A 255 -18.47 12.94 21.03
N TYR A 256 -17.86 11.78 20.73
CA TYR A 256 -18.13 10.55 21.47
C TYR A 256 -17.73 10.66 22.94
N GLY A 257 -16.75 11.53 23.26
CA GLY A 257 -16.40 11.89 24.64
C GLY A 257 -15.43 10.92 25.34
N PHE A 258 -14.64 10.15 24.59
CA PHE A 258 -13.50 9.43 25.18
C PHE A 258 -12.32 10.39 25.41
N ASP A 259 -11.94 10.56 26.67
CA ASP A 259 -10.79 11.35 27.08
C ASP A 259 -9.73 10.41 27.67
N LEU A 260 -8.69 10.15 26.87
CA LEU A 260 -7.57 9.27 27.25
C LEU A 260 -6.84 9.80 28.48
N GLN A 261 -6.61 11.11 28.55
CA GLN A 261 -5.86 11.73 29.63
C GLN A 261 -6.61 11.59 30.96
N LYS A 262 -7.93 11.81 30.94
CA LYS A 262 -8.81 11.58 32.08
C LYS A 262 -8.82 10.11 32.49
N ALA A 263 -8.92 9.19 31.54
CA ALA A 263 -8.94 7.76 31.81
C ALA A 263 -7.64 7.25 32.46
N VAL A 264 -6.47 7.72 32.00
CA VAL A 264 -5.17 7.41 32.63
C VAL A 264 -5.08 7.99 34.05
N SER A 265 -5.62 9.20 34.26
CA SER A 265 -5.60 9.86 35.57
C SER A 265 -6.43 9.09 36.61
N GLN A 266 -7.55 8.47 36.20
CA GLN A 266 -8.40 7.66 37.09
C GLN A 266 -7.68 6.43 37.66
N LEU A 267 -6.62 5.95 37.01
CA LEU A 267 -5.82 4.82 37.50
C LEU A 267 -4.70 5.25 38.47
N GLY A 268 -4.52 6.55 38.71
CA GLY A 268 -3.46 7.07 39.58
C GLY A 268 -2.06 7.03 38.97
N VAL A 269 -1.90 6.56 37.72
CA VAL A 269 -0.60 6.43 37.04
C VAL A 269 0.11 7.78 36.89
N LYS A 270 -0.66 8.87 36.71
CA LYS A 270 -0.09 10.21 36.49
C LYS A 270 0.73 10.74 37.66
N GLU A 271 0.40 10.36 38.89
CA GLU A 271 1.00 10.97 40.08
C GLU A 271 2.50 10.64 40.21
N ASN A 272 2.95 9.57 39.56
CA ASN A 272 4.33 9.08 39.64
C ASN A 272 5.18 9.39 38.41
N LEU A 273 4.63 10.04 37.38
CA LEU A 273 5.30 10.25 36.09
C LEU A 273 5.66 11.73 35.86
N THR A 274 6.84 11.97 35.29
CA THR A 274 7.20 13.29 34.78
C THR A 274 6.28 13.71 33.62
N ALA A 275 6.16 15.00 33.34
CA ALA A 275 5.35 15.47 32.21
C ALA A 275 5.76 14.84 30.85
N LYS A 276 7.07 14.57 30.67
CA LYS A 276 7.60 13.90 29.49
C LYS A 276 7.13 12.45 29.42
N ASP A 277 7.24 11.70 30.52
CA ASP A 277 6.85 10.28 30.56
C ASP A 277 5.34 10.11 30.43
N GLN A 278 4.57 11.06 30.97
CA GLN A 278 3.12 11.12 30.74
C GLN A 278 2.80 11.27 29.25
N GLN A 279 3.49 12.16 28.54
CA GLN A 279 3.27 12.34 27.10
C GLN A 279 3.64 11.06 26.32
N VAL A 280 4.79 10.44 26.64
CA VAL A 280 5.21 9.17 26.02
C VAL A 280 4.16 8.08 26.23
N LEU A 281 3.60 7.97 27.44
CA LEU A 281 2.54 7.02 27.74
C LEU A 281 1.26 7.30 26.93
N LEU A 282 0.82 8.56 26.87
CA LEU A 282 -0.37 8.95 26.10
C LEU A 282 -0.18 8.71 24.60
N ASP A 283 1.02 8.95 24.07
CA ASP A 283 1.34 8.69 22.67
C ASP A 283 1.36 7.19 22.37
N ALA A 284 1.94 6.37 23.24
CA ALA A 284 1.92 4.91 23.14
C ALA A 284 0.49 4.36 23.13
N LEU A 285 -0.33 4.77 24.09
CA LEU A 285 -1.75 4.41 24.15
C LEU A 285 -2.54 4.90 22.92
N SER A 286 -2.22 6.08 22.41
CA SER A 286 -2.81 6.63 21.19
C SER A 286 -2.43 5.82 19.95
N ARG A 287 -1.25 5.22 19.90
CA ARG A 287 -0.87 4.26 18.84
C ARG A 287 -1.48 2.86 19.05
N GLY A 288 -2.28 2.67 20.10
CA GLY A 288 -2.88 1.38 20.48
C GLY A 288 -1.88 0.40 21.09
N GLU A 289 -0.74 0.88 21.56
CA GLU A 289 0.20 0.06 22.31
C GLU A 289 -0.38 -0.37 23.67
N LYS A 290 0.23 -1.38 24.27
CA LYS A 290 -0.15 -1.90 25.59
C LYS A 290 1.01 -1.73 26.57
N PRO A 291 1.36 -0.49 26.96
CA PRO A 291 2.49 -0.22 27.84
C PRO A 291 2.23 -0.76 29.26
N GLN A 292 3.33 -1.07 29.95
CA GLN A 292 3.33 -1.37 31.38
C GLN A 292 3.45 -0.08 32.18
N VAL A 293 2.68 0.03 33.25
CA VAL A 293 2.64 1.17 34.17
C VAL A 293 2.70 0.68 35.61
N THR A 294 3.26 1.50 36.49
CA THR A 294 3.33 1.21 37.92
C THR A 294 2.37 2.12 38.66
N ILE A 295 1.56 1.53 39.55
CA ILE A 295 0.66 2.28 40.44
C ILE A 295 0.98 1.97 41.90
N MET A 296 0.60 2.88 42.78
CA MET A 296 0.64 2.64 44.23
C MET A 296 -0.70 2.05 44.68
N ARG A 297 -0.65 0.85 45.23
CA ARG A 297 -1.80 0.16 45.83
C ARG A 297 -1.47 -0.20 47.27
N GLU A 298 -2.20 0.39 48.22
CA GLU A 298 -1.98 0.17 49.67
C GLU A 298 -0.50 0.38 50.10
N GLY A 299 0.17 1.37 49.50
CA GLY A 299 1.58 1.67 49.77
C GLY A 299 2.58 0.72 49.09
N LYS A 300 2.14 -0.21 48.24
CA LYS A 300 2.99 -1.09 47.43
C LYS A 300 2.91 -0.74 45.95
N GLU A 301 4.04 -0.82 45.27
CA GLU A 301 4.09 -0.71 43.81
C GLU A 301 3.51 -1.97 43.16
N VAL A 302 2.61 -1.78 42.22
CA VAL A 302 2.00 -2.84 41.41
C VAL A 302 2.16 -2.48 39.94
N ASN A 303 2.73 -3.40 39.17
CA ASN A 303 2.88 -3.24 37.74
C ASN A 303 1.65 -3.80 37.01
N LEU A 304 1.10 -3.00 36.10
CA LEU A 304 -0.08 -3.32 35.30
C LEU A 304 0.22 -3.03 33.84
N SER A 305 -0.49 -3.70 32.93
CA SER A 305 -0.51 -3.29 31.52
C SER A 305 -1.83 -2.60 31.21
N ILE A 306 -1.81 -1.55 30.39
CA ILE A 306 -3.01 -0.80 30.03
C ILE A 306 -3.12 -0.57 28.53
N GLU A 307 -4.35 -0.50 28.02
CA GLU A 307 -4.64 -0.15 26.62
C GLU A 307 -5.89 0.75 26.56
N ALA A 308 -5.95 1.62 25.56
CA ALA A 308 -7.09 2.50 25.34
C ALA A 308 -8.33 1.70 24.93
N ASN A 309 -9.48 2.02 25.54
CA ASN A 309 -10.77 1.44 25.19
C ASN A 309 -11.81 2.55 24.93
N PRO A 310 -11.74 3.20 23.76
CA PRO A 310 -12.66 4.27 23.39
C PRO A 310 -14.10 3.80 23.40
N GLN A 311 -14.41 2.56 22.97
CA GLN A 311 -15.78 2.03 22.93
C GLN A 311 -16.49 2.17 24.28
N TYR A 312 -15.81 1.88 25.38
CA TYR A 312 -16.35 1.98 26.74
C TYR A 312 -15.87 3.24 27.48
N LYS A 313 -15.26 4.19 26.77
CA LYS A 313 -14.72 5.47 27.29
C LYS A 313 -13.79 5.28 28.50
N THR A 314 -12.97 4.23 28.47
CA THR A 314 -12.13 3.82 29.61
C THR A 314 -10.81 3.19 29.15
N LEU A 315 -10.06 2.58 30.06
CA LEU A 315 -8.91 1.74 29.77
C LEU A 315 -9.26 0.27 30.05
N ASN A 316 -8.73 -0.64 29.25
CA ASN A 316 -8.61 -2.02 29.70
C ASN A 316 -7.32 -2.13 30.53
N VAL A 317 -7.41 -2.82 31.67
CA VAL A 317 -6.31 -3.01 32.62
C VAL A 317 -6.04 -4.49 32.76
N TYR A 318 -4.75 -4.85 32.79
CA TYR A 318 -4.29 -6.23 32.91
C TYR A 318 -3.29 -6.36 34.05
N ASP A 319 -3.40 -7.44 34.81
CA ASP A 319 -2.44 -7.79 35.86
C ASP A 319 -1.12 -8.37 35.29
N GLU A 320 -0.22 -8.77 36.19
CA GLU A 320 1.07 -9.38 35.84
C GLU A 320 0.96 -10.69 35.04
N HIS A 321 -0.19 -11.36 35.12
CA HIS A 321 -0.50 -12.58 34.38
C HIS A 321 -1.28 -12.32 33.08
N GLN A 322 -1.36 -11.06 32.63
CA GLN A 322 -2.11 -10.63 31.45
C GLN A 322 -3.62 -10.92 31.55
N LYS A 323 -4.15 -11.11 32.77
CA LYS A 323 -5.58 -11.25 33.00
C LYS A 323 -6.21 -9.88 33.10
N LYS A 324 -7.29 -9.67 32.33
CA LYS A 324 -8.07 -8.43 32.37
C LYS A 324 -8.74 -8.28 33.74
N ILE A 325 -8.58 -7.12 34.35
CA ILE A 325 -9.17 -6.74 35.64
C ILE A 325 -9.92 -5.41 35.50
N SER A 326 -10.85 -5.13 36.43
CA SER A 326 -11.50 -3.83 36.50
C SER A 326 -10.56 -2.77 37.10
N ILE A 327 -10.84 -1.49 36.84
CA ILE A 327 -10.11 -0.38 37.48
C ILE A 327 -10.26 -0.45 39.01
N ALA A 328 -11.43 -0.84 39.51
CA ALA A 328 -11.64 -1.04 40.95
C ALA A 328 -10.73 -2.13 41.52
N GLN A 329 -10.60 -3.28 40.84
CA GLN A 329 -9.68 -4.35 41.24
C GLN A 329 -8.21 -3.93 41.15
N ALA A 330 -7.86 -3.08 40.18
CA ALA A 330 -6.52 -2.52 40.08
C ALA A 330 -6.16 -1.66 41.30
N LEU A 331 -7.11 -0.81 41.74
CA LEU A 331 -6.92 0.13 42.86
C LEU A 331 -7.12 -0.50 44.25
N SER A 332 -8.00 -1.49 44.39
CA SER A 332 -8.36 -2.11 45.69
C SER A 332 -7.76 -3.51 45.89
N GLY A 333 -7.13 -4.10 44.87
CA GLY A 333 -6.59 -5.45 44.92
C GLY A 333 -7.61 -6.52 44.50
N PRO A 334 -7.18 -7.80 44.40
CA PRO A 334 -8.10 -8.88 44.09
C PRO A 334 -9.16 -8.98 45.18
N GLU A 335 -10.44 -8.85 44.81
CA GLU A 335 -11.53 -9.16 45.73
C GLU A 335 -11.34 -10.58 46.25
N LYS A 336 -11.28 -10.74 47.58
CA LYS A 336 -11.42 -12.07 48.19
C LYS A 336 -12.71 -12.66 47.62
N PRO A 337 -12.71 -13.89 47.09
CA PRO A 337 -13.93 -14.47 46.53
C PRO A 337 -15.01 -14.39 47.60
N ALA A 338 -16.10 -13.69 47.30
CA ALA A 338 -17.26 -13.67 48.15
C ALA A 338 -17.61 -15.15 48.42
N LEU A 339 -17.57 -15.55 49.69
CA LEU A 339 -18.12 -16.82 50.13
C LEU A 339 -19.51 -16.91 49.49
N LYS A 340 -19.72 -17.90 48.64
CA LYS A 340 -21.04 -18.21 48.12
C LYS A 340 -21.92 -18.50 49.33
N ILE A 341 -22.69 -17.52 49.76
CA ILE A 341 -23.84 -17.76 50.62
C ILE A 341 -24.82 -18.46 49.70
N THR A 342 -24.84 -19.79 49.79
CA THR A 342 -25.96 -20.59 49.30
C THR A 342 -27.21 -20.12 50.02
N GLU A 343 -28.00 -19.27 49.38
CA GLU A 343 -29.40 -19.10 49.74
C GLU A 343 -30.12 -20.44 49.46
N PRO A 344 -30.85 -21.01 50.44
CA PRO A 344 -31.65 -22.21 50.21
C PRO A 344 -32.86 -21.83 49.34
N THR A 345 -32.97 -22.47 48.18
CA THR A 345 -34.11 -22.37 47.27
C THR A 345 -35.42 -22.71 47.99
N PRO A 346 -36.48 -21.89 47.91
CA PRO A 346 -37.80 -22.27 48.40
C PRO A 346 -38.38 -23.38 47.51
N GLN A 347 -38.80 -24.49 48.13
CA GLN A 347 -39.53 -25.56 47.47
C GLN A 347 -40.91 -25.05 47.02
N VAL A 348 -41.18 -25.11 45.72
CA VAL A 348 -42.51 -24.90 45.14
C VAL A 348 -43.34 -26.15 45.41
N ILE A 349 -44.42 -26.01 46.17
CA ILE A 349 -45.42 -27.06 46.41
C ILE A 349 -46.32 -27.13 45.16
N GLU A 350 -46.21 -28.22 44.39
CA GLU A 350 -47.19 -28.58 43.36
C GLU A 350 -48.52 -29.02 44.00
N GLN A 351 -49.56 -28.20 43.89
CA GLN A 351 -50.94 -28.62 44.16
C GLN A 351 -51.54 -29.30 42.93
N LYS A 352 -51.76 -30.62 43.04
CA LYS A 352 -52.56 -31.42 42.10
C LYS A 352 -54.05 -31.04 42.19
N SER A 353 -54.62 -30.51 41.12
CA SER A 353 -56.07 -30.45 40.92
C SER A 353 -56.54 -31.59 40.01
N LYS A 354 -57.20 -32.60 40.58
CA LYS A 354 -57.98 -33.62 39.86
C LYS A 354 -59.27 -32.99 39.33
N ARG A 355 -59.58 -33.13 38.04
CA ARG A 355 -60.95 -32.96 37.50
C ARG A 355 -61.45 -34.30 36.99
N ASN A 356 -62.54 -34.76 37.62
CA ASN A 356 -63.33 -35.92 37.22
C ASN A 356 -64.08 -35.65 35.91
N GLY A 357 -63.96 -36.56 34.95
CA GLY A 357 -64.84 -36.65 33.78
C GLY A 357 -65.73 -37.88 33.90
N GLN A 358 -67.00 -37.66 34.20
CA GLN A 358 -68.05 -38.67 34.32
C GLN A 358 -68.61 -38.98 32.93
N LYS A 359 -68.63 -40.27 32.55
CA LYS A 359 -69.30 -40.80 31.36
C LYS A 359 -70.82 -40.68 31.51
N VAL A 360 -71.51 -40.26 30.44
CA VAL A 360 -72.94 -40.52 30.25
C VAL A 360 -73.12 -41.29 28.95
N ARG A 361 -73.83 -42.41 29.12
CA ARG A 361 -74.41 -43.42 28.23
C ARG A 361 -74.19 -43.33 26.71
#